data_AF-A0A5T6G7P7-F1
#
_entry.id   AF-A0A5T6G7P7-F1
#
_cell.length_a   1.000
_cell.length_b   1.000
_cell.length_c   1.000
_cell.angle_alpha   90.00
_cell.angle_beta   90.00
_cell.angle_gamma   90.00
#
_symmetry.space_group_name_H-M   'P 1'
#
loop_
_entity.id
_entity.type
_entity.pdbx_description
1 polymer ?
#
loop_
_entity_poly.entity_id
_entity_poly.type
_entity_poly.pdbx_seq_one_letter_code
_entity_poly.pdbx_strand_id
1 'polypeptide(L)'
;MNTNINNAKNEAISTSNNYTDKKYQQGISYTNEKYEQSIQYAQNAADKAEQNANNYTDNRFSQLSNQSNQRFEQLNSKIERAEKRLNAGIAGVTAISSIPYVAENSFSYGIGVGNYQNGNAIAAGIQYKTSLNTNVRLNVSWDSAHNTVLGAGFAGGW
;
A
#
# COMPACT_ATOMS: atom_id res chain seq x y z
N MET A 1 14.55 -93.31 37.97
CA MET A 1 14.61 -92.91 36.55
C MET A 1 13.62 -91.79 36.22
N ASN A 2 12.35 -91.85 36.65
CA ASN A 2 11.34 -90.82 36.37
C ASN A 2 11.62 -89.42 36.95
N THR A 3 12.23 -89.30 38.13
CA THR A 3 12.48 -87.99 38.78
C THR A 3 13.49 -87.11 38.04
N ASN A 4 14.57 -87.71 37.53
CA ASN A 4 15.59 -86.97 36.78
C ASN A 4 15.05 -86.46 35.43
N ILE A 5 14.19 -87.24 34.79
CA ILE A 5 13.51 -86.86 33.54
C ILE A 5 12.57 -85.68 33.78
N ASN A 6 11.81 -85.70 34.89
CA ASN A 6 10.91 -84.61 35.25
C ASN A 6 11.67 -83.31 35.56
N ASN A 7 12.81 -83.39 36.27
CA ASN A 7 13.63 -82.22 36.57
C ASN A 7 14.23 -81.59 35.30
N ALA A 8 14.82 -82.41 34.43
CA ALA A 8 15.38 -81.94 33.16
C ALA A 8 14.30 -81.31 32.26
N LYS A 9 13.08 -81.89 32.24
CA LYS A 9 11.94 -81.32 31.53
C LYS A 9 11.54 -79.95 32.08
N ASN A 10 11.47 -79.80 33.40
CA ASN A 10 11.11 -78.54 34.04
C ASN A 10 12.17 -77.44 33.82
N GLU A 11 13.46 -77.79 33.88
CA GLU A 11 14.56 -76.86 33.58
C GLU A 11 14.53 -76.40 32.12
N ALA A 12 14.29 -77.32 31.18
CA ALA A 12 14.17 -76.99 29.76
C ALA A 12 13.00 -76.05 29.49
N ILE A 13 11.83 -76.31 30.09
CA ILE A 13 10.65 -75.44 29.98
C ILE A 13 10.94 -74.06 30.58
N SER A 14 11.53 -74.02 31.78
CA SER A 14 11.87 -72.75 32.44
C SER A 14 12.85 -71.91 31.60
N THR A 15 13.88 -72.55 31.04
CA THR A 15 14.85 -71.88 30.17
C THR A 15 14.21 -71.35 28.89
N SER A 16 13.33 -72.15 28.28
CA SER A 16 12.60 -71.75 27.07
C SER A 16 11.64 -70.59 27.32
N ASN A 17 10.91 -70.61 28.43
CA ASN A 17 10.02 -69.52 28.82
C ASN A 17 10.81 -68.23 29.08
N ASN A 18 11.89 -68.29 29.86
CA ASN A 18 12.75 -67.13 30.11
C ASN A 18 13.34 -66.52 28.83
N TYR A 19 13.78 -67.37 27.88
CA TYR A 19 14.27 -66.90 26.60
C TYR A 19 13.17 -66.20 25.78
N THR A 20 11.98 -66.79 25.76
CA THR A 20 10.81 -66.27 25.03
C THR A 20 10.37 -64.93 25.62
N ASP A 21 10.24 -64.83 26.94
CA ASP A 21 9.86 -63.60 27.64
C ASP A 21 10.89 -62.48 27.40
N LYS A 22 12.19 -62.81 27.46
CA LYS A 22 13.25 -61.85 27.16
C LYS A 22 13.14 -61.31 25.73
N LYS A 23 12.89 -62.17 24.74
CA LYS A 23 12.73 -61.76 23.33
C LYS A 23 11.46 -60.94 23.12
N TYR A 24 10.37 -61.29 23.78
CA TYR A 24 9.13 -60.54 23.75
C TYR A 24 9.32 -59.12 24.31
N GLN A 25 9.96 -58.99 25.48
CA GLN A 25 10.25 -57.68 26.10
C GLN A 25 11.22 -56.84 25.25
N GLN A 26 12.23 -57.46 24.63
CA GLN A 26 13.11 -56.78 23.66
C GLN A 26 12.33 -56.24 22.46
N GLY A 27 11.36 -57.01 21.95
CA GLY A 27 10.47 -56.58 20.87
C GLY A 27 9.63 -55.38 21.25
N ILE A 28 8.99 -55.41 22.42
CA ILE A 28 8.20 -54.27 22.94
C ILE A 28 9.08 -53.03 23.07
N SER A 29 10.26 -53.15 23.66
CA SER A 29 11.17 -52.01 23.84
C SER A 29 11.57 -51.38 22.50
N TYR A 30 11.89 -52.21 21.50
CA TYR A 30 12.24 -51.74 20.16
C TYR A 30 11.07 -51.03 19.47
N THR A 31 9.86 -51.60 19.55
CA THR A 31 8.65 -51.00 18.96
C THR A 31 8.30 -49.68 19.63
N ASN A 32 8.39 -49.58 20.96
CA ASN A 32 8.15 -48.33 21.69
C ASN A 32 9.15 -47.25 21.29
N GLU A 33 10.45 -47.59 21.19
CA GLU A 33 11.46 -46.64 20.74
C GLU A 33 11.17 -46.12 19.32
N LYS A 34 10.79 -47.00 18.39
CA LYS A 34 10.42 -46.61 17.03
C LYS A 34 9.14 -45.79 16.98
N TYR A 35 8.18 -46.09 17.82
CA TYR A 35 6.95 -45.31 17.96
C TYR A 35 7.26 -43.88 18.40
N GLU A 36 8.03 -43.70 19.47
CA GLU A 36 8.45 -42.37 19.95
C GLU A 36 9.26 -41.59 18.90
N GLN A 37 10.20 -42.26 18.21
CA GLN A 37 10.94 -41.65 17.09
C GLN A 37 10.01 -41.17 15.97
N SER A 38 8.95 -41.94 15.67
CA SER A 38 7.99 -41.56 14.63
C SER A 38 7.13 -40.36 15.03
N ILE A 39 6.70 -40.28 16.29
CA ILE A 39 5.97 -39.14 16.84
C ILE A 39 6.85 -37.89 16.79
N GLN A 40 8.10 -38.00 17.24
CA GLN A 40 9.03 -36.88 17.23
C GLN A 40 9.34 -36.39 15.80
N TYR A 41 9.51 -37.32 14.84
CA TYR A 41 9.70 -36.95 13.44
C TYR A 41 8.48 -36.21 12.88
N ALA A 42 7.27 -36.71 13.14
CA ALA A 42 6.03 -36.09 12.70
C ALA A 42 5.85 -34.69 13.30
N GLN A 43 6.13 -34.52 14.61
CA GLN A 43 6.11 -33.23 15.28
C GLN A 43 7.11 -32.25 14.67
N ASN A 44 8.37 -32.65 14.53
CA ASN A 44 9.40 -31.80 13.91
C ASN A 44 9.05 -31.39 12.46
N ALA A 45 8.46 -32.31 11.70
CA ALA A 45 8.02 -32.02 10.33
C ALA A 45 6.85 -31.02 10.33
N ALA A 46 5.89 -31.17 11.25
CA ALA A 46 4.77 -30.24 11.42
C ALA A 46 5.26 -28.85 11.85
N ASP A 47 6.11 -28.77 12.87
CA ASP A 47 6.67 -27.51 13.38
C ASP A 47 7.45 -26.78 12.28
N LYS A 48 8.25 -27.50 11.49
CA LYS A 48 8.99 -26.92 10.37
C LYS A 48 8.07 -26.43 9.25
N ALA A 49 7.00 -27.16 8.97
CA ALA A 49 6.00 -26.74 7.98
C ALA A 49 5.28 -25.46 8.44
N GLU A 50 4.88 -25.40 9.71
CA GLU A 50 4.26 -24.23 10.31
C GLU A 50 5.18 -23.01 10.30
N GLN A 51 6.44 -23.17 10.73
CA GLN A 51 7.44 -22.10 10.68
C GLN A 51 7.65 -21.57 9.27
N ASN A 52 7.74 -22.46 8.27
CA ASN A 52 7.90 -22.06 6.87
C ASN A 52 6.65 -21.32 6.36
N ALA A 53 5.45 -21.78 6.72
CA ALA A 53 4.20 -21.13 6.35
C ALA A 53 4.07 -19.74 6.98
N ASN A 54 4.41 -19.62 8.27
CA ASN A 54 4.43 -18.34 8.99
C ASN A 54 5.44 -17.38 8.36
N ASN A 55 6.69 -17.82 8.14
CA ASN A 55 7.72 -17.01 7.48
C ASN A 55 7.30 -16.55 6.07
N TYR A 56 6.70 -17.43 5.27
CA TYR A 56 6.21 -17.05 3.95
C TYR A 56 5.08 -16.02 4.04
N THR A 57 4.14 -16.23 4.95
CA THR A 57 2.98 -15.37 5.17
C THR A 57 3.40 -13.99 5.68
N ASP A 58 4.28 -13.93 6.67
CA ASP A 58 4.83 -12.68 7.23
C ASP A 58 5.59 -11.88 6.18
N ASN A 59 6.40 -12.55 5.35
CA ASN A 59 7.11 -11.91 4.26
C ASN A 59 6.14 -11.32 3.22
N ARG A 60 5.11 -12.07 2.83
CA ARG A 60 4.09 -11.60 1.88
C ARG A 60 3.27 -10.46 2.47
N PHE A 61 2.89 -10.56 3.74
CA PHE A 61 2.12 -9.53 4.43
C PHE A 61 2.94 -8.23 4.59
N SER A 62 4.21 -8.34 4.98
CA SER A 62 5.13 -7.20 5.07
C SER A 62 5.32 -6.52 3.71
N GLN A 63 5.54 -7.28 2.63
CA GLN A 63 5.62 -6.74 1.27
C GLN A 63 4.33 -6.01 0.87
N LEU A 64 3.17 -6.61 1.15
CA LEU A 64 1.87 -6.01 0.85
C LEU A 64 1.66 -4.72 1.65
N SER A 65 1.97 -4.73 2.95
CA SER A 65 1.88 -3.58 3.84
C SER A 65 2.76 -2.42 3.35
N ASN A 66 4.01 -2.71 3.01
CA ASN A 66 4.94 -1.72 2.48
C ASN A 66 4.46 -1.13 1.14
N GLN A 67 4.00 -1.97 0.20
CA GLN A 67 3.44 -1.51 -1.07
C GLN A 67 2.17 -0.68 -0.86
N SER A 68 1.34 -1.06 0.10
CA SER A 68 0.11 -0.34 0.46
C SER A 68 0.44 1.05 1.02
N ASN A 69 1.38 1.13 1.98
CA ASN A 69 1.83 2.39 2.57
C ASN A 69 2.41 3.33 1.52
N GLN A 70 3.27 2.83 0.63
CA GLN A 70 3.81 3.63 -0.49
C GLN A 70 2.69 4.17 -1.39
N ARG A 71 1.65 3.37 -1.68
CA ARG A 71 0.51 3.83 -2.47
C ARG A 71 -0.30 4.88 -1.72
N PHE A 72 -0.49 4.74 -0.42
CA PHE A 72 -1.18 5.74 0.40
C PHE A 72 -0.40 7.06 0.46
N GLU A 73 0.91 7.03 0.66
CA GLU A 73 1.76 8.23 0.63
C GLU A 73 1.72 8.93 -0.74
N GLN A 74 1.75 8.15 -1.82
CA GLN A 74 1.59 8.69 -3.18
C GLN A 74 0.22 9.31 -3.41
N LEU A 75 -0.85 8.71 -2.86
CA LEU A 75 -2.19 9.28 -2.90
C LEU A 75 -2.28 10.58 -2.11
N ASN A 76 -1.75 10.61 -0.89
CA ASN A 76 -1.70 11.83 -0.07
C ASN A 76 -0.98 12.96 -0.82
N SER A 77 0.19 12.65 -1.38
CA SER A 77 0.95 13.61 -2.18
C SER A 77 0.21 14.10 -3.44
N LYS A 78 -0.61 13.24 -4.06
CA LYS A 78 -1.46 13.63 -5.20
C LYS A 78 -2.59 14.55 -4.77
N ILE A 79 -3.20 14.30 -3.61
CA ILE A 79 -4.25 15.13 -3.02
C ILE A 79 -3.70 16.52 -2.70
N GLU A 80 -2.57 16.61 -2.00
CA GLU A 80 -1.93 17.89 -1.67
C GLU A 80 -1.55 18.70 -2.93
N ARG A 81 -1.03 18.02 -3.96
CA ARG A 81 -0.75 18.67 -5.25
C ARG A 81 -2.03 19.13 -5.95
N ALA A 82 -3.11 18.35 -5.88
CA ALA A 82 -4.40 18.73 -6.46
C ALA A 82 -4.97 19.97 -5.75
N GLU A 83 -4.93 19.99 -4.42
CA GLU A 83 -5.36 21.13 -3.62
C GLU A 83 -4.53 22.39 -3.94
N LYS A 84 -3.20 22.28 -3.96
CA LYS A 84 -2.31 23.40 -4.32
C LYS A 84 -2.59 23.93 -5.72
N ARG A 85 -2.79 23.04 -6.71
CA ARG A 85 -3.11 23.43 -8.10
C ARG A 85 -4.48 24.09 -8.19
N LEU A 86 -5.47 23.59 -7.45
CA LEU A 86 -6.80 24.19 -7.37
C LEU A 86 -6.75 25.58 -6.75
N ASN A 87 -6.08 25.74 -5.60
CA ASN A 87 -5.92 27.01 -4.93
C ASN A 87 -5.21 28.04 -5.81
N ALA A 88 -4.15 27.62 -6.51
CA ALA A 88 -3.42 28.47 -7.45
C ALA A 88 -4.25 28.84 -8.68
N GLY A 89 -5.08 27.92 -9.20
CA GLY A 89 -6.02 28.20 -10.28
C GLY A 89 -7.09 29.22 -9.90
N ILE A 90 -7.65 29.13 -8.68
CA ILE A 90 -8.57 30.14 -8.14
C ILE A 90 -7.85 31.49 -8.04
N ALA A 91 -6.62 31.52 -7.51
CA ALA A 91 -5.82 32.74 -7.48
C ALA A 91 -5.61 33.33 -8.89
N GLY A 92 -5.42 32.49 -9.92
CA GLY A 92 -5.30 32.92 -11.32
C GLY A 92 -6.55 33.63 -11.85
N VAL A 93 -7.73 33.06 -11.59
CA VAL A 93 -9.00 33.70 -11.97
C VAL A 93 -9.25 34.98 -11.16
N THR A 94 -8.92 34.98 -9.87
CA THR A 94 -8.98 36.19 -9.02
C THR A 94 -8.04 37.28 -9.54
N ALA A 95 -6.85 36.92 -10.02
CA ALA A 95 -5.92 37.85 -10.63
C ALA A 95 -6.51 38.45 -11.91
N ILE A 96 -7.11 37.63 -12.79
CA ILE A 96 -7.79 38.08 -14.01
C ILE A 96 -8.95 39.02 -13.70
N SER A 97 -9.80 38.67 -12.72
CA SER A 97 -10.97 39.50 -12.37
C SER A 97 -10.59 40.85 -11.77
N SER A 98 -9.38 40.94 -11.18
CA SER A 98 -8.87 42.15 -10.55
C SER A 98 -8.14 43.08 -11.54
N ILE A 99 -8.03 42.72 -12.82
CA ILE A 99 -7.37 43.55 -13.83
C ILE A 99 -8.20 44.83 -14.08
N PRO A 100 -7.63 46.03 -13.86
CA PRO A 100 -8.28 47.28 -14.23
C PRO A 100 -8.16 47.57 -15.74
N TYR A 101 -9.17 48.23 -16.31
CA TYR A 101 -9.16 48.69 -17.72
C TYR A 101 -9.66 50.13 -17.81
N VAL A 102 -9.05 50.92 -18.70
CA VAL A 102 -9.44 52.32 -18.94
C VAL A 102 -10.53 52.37 -20.00
N ALA A 103 -11.75 52.77 -19.61
CA ALA A 103 -12.94 52.71 -20.46
C ALA A 103 -12.98 53.77 -21.59
N GLU A 104 -12.23 54.86 -21.46
CA GLU A 104 -12.25 55.97 -22.42
C GLU A 104 -11.46 55.66 -23.69
N ASN A 105 -10.44 54.80 -23.61
CA ASN A 105 -9.55 54.48 -24.71
C ASN A 105 -10.05 53.28 -25.53
N SER A 106 -9.82 53.30 -26.85
CA SER A 106 -10.17 52.18 -27.75
C SER A 106 -9.36 50.91 -27.46
N PHE A 107 -8.17 51.04 -26.88
CA PHE A 107 -7.33 49.94 -26.41
C PHE A 107 -6.90 50.21 -24.98
N SER A 108 -6.95 49.20 -24.13
CA SER A 108 -6.38 49.23 -22.78
C SER A 108 -5.76 47.89 -22.41
N TYR A 109 -4.77 47.94 -21.51
CA TYR A 109 -4.14 46.76 -20.94
C TYR A 109 -4.04 46.93 -19.43
N GLY A 110 -3.97 45.83 -18.72
CA GLY A 110 -3.82 45.83 -17.28
C GLY A 110 -3.15 44.56 -16.79
N ILE A 111 -2.65 44.64 -15.57
CA ILE A 111 -2.10 43.51 -14.83
C ILE A 111 -2.86 43.38 -13.51
N GLY A 112 -3.01 42.14 -13.04
CA GLY A 112 -3.68 41.82 -11.80
C GLY A 112 -2.88 40.78 -11.04
N VAL A 113 -3.01 40.77 -9.72
CA VAL A 113 -2.47 39.73 -8.86
C VAL A 113 -3.61 39.13 -8.05
N GLY A 114 -3.49 37.85 -7.71
CA GLY A 114 -4.51 37.14 -6.96
C GLY A 114 -3.87 36.20 -5.96
N ASN A 115 -4.48 36.08 -4.79
CA ASN A 115 -4.13 35.13 -3.76
C ASN A 115 -5.39 34.37 -3.33
N TYR A 116 -5.24 33.08 -3.08
CA TYR A 116 -6.26 32.27 -2.44
C TYR A 116 -5.58 31.12 -1.69
N GLN A 117 -5.77 31.08 -0.36
CA GLN A 117 -5.13 30.09 0.51
C GLN A 117 -3.61 30.06 0.26
N ASN A 118 -3.05 28.88 -0.02
CA ASN A 118 -1.64 28.71 -0.34
C ASN A 118 -1.30 29.03 -1.81
N GLY A 119 -2.25 29.44 -2.66
CA GLY A 119 -2.06 29.75 -4.08
C GLY A 119 -1.89 31.25 -4.34
N ASN A 120 -0.96 31.62 -5.21
CA ASN A 120 -0.76 32.99 -5.70
C ASN A 120 -0.68 32.98 -7.24
N ALA A 121 -1.10 34.06 -7.88
CA ALA A 121 -1.03 34.21 -9.33
C ALA A 121 -0.87 35.67 -9.76
N ILE A 122 -0.36 35.82 -10.98
CA ILE A 122 -0.32 37.07 -11.72
C ILE A 122 -1.07 36.90 -13.04
N ALA A 123 -1.77 37.94 -13.46
CA ALA A 123 -2.51 37.97 -14.70
C ALA A 123 -2.21 39.24 -15.49
N ALA A 124 -2.33 39.12 -16.81
CA ALA A 124 -2.28 40.23 -17.75
C ALA A 124 -3.48 40.13 -18.68
N GLY A 125 -4.00 41.29 -19.09
CA GLY A 125 -5.17 41.35 -19.92
C GLY A 125 -5.16 42.57 -20.81
N ILE A 126 -5.83 42.43 -21.94
CA ILE A 126 -6.07 43.51 -22.88
C ILE A 126 -7.56 43.63 -23.15
N GLN A 127 -7.99 44.84 -23.47
CA GLN A 127 -9.35 45.16 -23.87
C GLN A 127 -9.32 46.04 -25.11
N TYR A 128 -10.25 45.77 -26.02
CA TYR A 128 -10.45 46.57 -27.23
C TYR A 128 -11.93 46.95 -27.37
N LYS A 129 -12.20 48.24 -27.57
CA LYS A 129 -13.55 48.75 -27.88
C LYS A 129 -13.78 48.68 -29.38
N THR A 130 -14.72 47.83 -29.80
CA THR A 130 -15.07 47.69 -31.21
C THR A 130 -16.04 48.79 -31.68
N SER A 131 -16.76 49.43 -30.76
CA SER A 131 -17.61 50.61 -30.98
C SER A 131 -17.81 51.36 -29.65
N LEU A 132 -18.56 52.48 -29.66
CA LEU A 132 -18.90 53.23 -28.43
C LEU A 132 -19.56 52.35 -27.36
N ASN A 133 -20.29 51.32 -27.79
CA ASN A 133 -21.18 50.51 -26.98
C ASN A 133 -20.73 49.05 -26.82
N THR A 134 -19.60 48.65 -27.41
CA THR A 134 -19.16 47.25 -27.45
C THR A 134 -17.67 47.10 -27.15
N ASN A 135 -17.31 46.07 -26.39
CA ASN A 135 -15.91 45.76 -26.07
C ASN A 135 -15.62 44.24 -26.09
N VAL A 136 -14.35 43.92 -26.31
CA VAL A 136 -13.78 42.57 -26.22
C VAL A 136 -12.63 42.61 -25.22
N ARG A 137 -12.47 41.54 -24.43
CA ARG A 137 -11.35 41.32 -23.52
C ARG A 137 -10.65 40.00 -23.79
N LEU A 138 -9.33 39.99 -23.65
CA LEU A 138 -8.48 38.80 -23.68
C LEU A 138 -7.54 38.82 -22.48
N ASN A 139 -7.45 37.72 -21.75
CA ASN A 139 -6.74 37.61 -20.48
C ASN A 139 -5.92 36.32 -20.41
N VAL A 140 -4.80 36.40 -19.69
CA VAL A 140 -3.94 35.27 -19.36
C VAL A 140 -3.46 35.39 -17.91
N SER A 141 -3.32 34.26 -17.21
CA SER A 141 -2.67 34.24 -15.89
C SER A 141 -1.73 33.06 -15.73
N TRP A 142 -0.72 33.24 -14.89
CA TRP A 142 0.21 32.21 -14.44
C TRP A 142 0.23 32.17 -12.91
N ASP A 143 0.27 30.96 -12.36
CA ASP A 143 0.15 30.77 -10.93
C ASP A 143 1.34 30.00 -10.31
N SER A 144 1.41 30.02 -8.98
CA SER A 144 2.44 29.39 -8.16
C SER A 144 2.50 27.86 -8.25
N ALA A 145 1.53 27.22 -8.93
CA ALA A 145 1.51 25.79 -9.21
C ALA A 145 1.77 25.48 -10.70
N HIS A 146 2.24 26.48 -11.47
CA HIS A 146 2.56 26.41 -12.89
C HIS A 146 1.34 26.14 -13.79
N ASN A 147 0.11 26.44 -13.35
CA ASN A 147 -1.01 26.43 -14.28
C ASN A 147 -1.05 27.74 -15.08
N THR A 148 -1.60 27.65 -16.29
CA THR A 148 -1.92 28.80 -17.15
C THR A 148 -3.42 28.85 -17.35
N VAL A 149 -4.03 30.02 -17.17
CA VAL A 149 -5.46 30.25 -17.45
C VAL A 149 -5.57 31.26 -18.59
N LEU A 150 -6.50 31.00 -19.51
CA LEU A 150 -6.82 31.89 -20.63
C LEU A 150 -8.30 32.25 -20.55
N GLY A 151 -8.65 33.50 -20.81
CA GLY A 151 -10.03 33.97 -20.81
C GLY A 151 -10.29 34.97 -21.91
N ALA A 152 -11.48 34.93 -22.50
CA ALA A 152 -11.96 35.91 -23.46
C ALA A 152 -13.39 36.32 -23.10
N GLY A 153 -13.77 37.56 -23.38
CA GLY A 153 -15.12 38.05 -23.11
C GLY A 153 -15.54 39.15 -24.08
N PHE A 154 -16.85 39.31 -24.25
CA PHE A 154 -17.46 40.38 -25.04
C PHE A 154 -18.53 41.05 -24.18
N ALA A 155 -18.68 42.37 -24.33
CA ALA A 155 -19.76 43.12 -23.70
C ALA A 155 -20.40 44.08 -24.70
N GLY A 156 -21.71 44.29 -24.54
CA GLY A 156 -22.50 45.29 -25.24
C GLY A 156 -23.42 46.01 -24.26
N GLY A 157 -23.57 47.32 -24.39
CA GLY A 157 -24.50 48.13 -23.58
C GLY A 157 -25.16 49.21 -24.45
N TRP A 158 -26.37 49.63 -24.10
CA TRP A 158 -27.14 50.65 -24.83
C TRP A 158 -27.53 51.80 -23.91
#